data_AF-A0A660W4S0-F1
#
_entry.id   AF-A0A660W4S0-F1
#
_cell.length_a   1.000
_cell.length_b   1.000
_cell.length_c   1.000
_cell.angle_alpha   90.00
_cell.angle_beta   90.00
_cell.angle_gamma   90.00
#
_symmetry.space_group_name_H-M   'P 1'
#
loop_
_entity.id
_entity.type
_entity.pdbx_description
1 polymer ?
#
loop_
_entity_poly.entity_id
_entity_poly.type
_entity_poly.pdbx_seq_one_letter_code
_entity_poly.pdbx_strand_id
1 'polypeptide(L)'
;MSQRMDSTEFASAVKTLKRARSFFSLLVALALLVQLGGFVMLYFFRETINVDALASFQQSLEAGKVVWNWHNVMFWAVNMSKLLALFSGCMVVAILAITNLVVIVGGGKGARLFITASLWSLLLLLLVSPWQDILRGGLLRGALYNLDTLRTWIAEMPGPKSGELKLDFHAVRFFAQFMGYPIISLLVLIMSLVRFGQGYRQIVAANRLDKQLPGQGS
;
A
#
# COMPACT_ATOMS: atom_id res chain seq x y z
N MET A 1 -1.17 33.42 25.14
CA MET A 1 -2.49 32.81 25.40
C MET A 1 -2.66 31.64 24.45
N SER A 2 -2.45 30.40 24.91
CA SER A 2 -2.72 29.20 24.10
C SER A 2 -4.15 28.76 24.41
N GLN A 3 -5.06 28.96 23.46
CA GLN A 3 -6.44 28.51 23.57
C GLN A 3 -6.43 26.97 23.57
N ARG A 4 -6.71 26.35 24.73
CA ARG A 4 -6.82 24.89 24.83
C ARG A 4 -7.99 24.45 23.94
N MET A 5 -7.72 23.53 23.02
CA MET A 5 -8.74 22.91 22.19
C MET A 5 -9.73 22.15 23.06
N ASP A 6 -11.03 22.32 22.81
CA ASP A 6 -12.07 21.63 23.56
C ASP A 6 -11.94 20.10 23.40
N SER A 7 -12.08 19.37 24.51
CA SER A 7 -11.88 17.90 24.53
C SER A 7 -12.82 17.14 23.57
N THR A 8 -14.00 17.72 23.30
CA THR A 8 -15.01 17.20 22.36
C THR A 8 -14.57 17.37 20.91
N GLU A 9 -14.00 18.53 20.56
CA GLU A 9 -13.45 18.83 19.23
C GLU A 9 -12.22 17.97 18.94
N PHE A 10 -11.33 17.80 19.92
CA PHE A 10 -10.19 16.91 19.79
C PHE A 10 -10.63 15.46 19.51
N ALA A 11 -11.61 14.94 20.26
CA ALA A 11 -12.10 13.58 20.09
C ALA A 11 -12.78 13.37 18.72
N SER A 12 -13.53 14.36 18.23
CA SER A 12 -14.18 14.31 16.92
C SER A 12 -13.15 14.33 15.78
N ALA A 13 -12.13 15.19 15.87
CA ALA A 13 -11.04 15.28 14.91
C ALA A 13 -10.29 13.95 14.77
N VAL A 14 -9.87 13.35 15.89
CA VAL A 14 -9.14 12.07 15.88
C VAL A 14 -10.00 10.93 15.31
N LYS A 15 -11.32 10.93 15.57
CA LYS A 15 -12.25 9.93 15.01
C LYS A 15 -12.36 10.05 13.49
N THR A 16 -12.41 11.27 12.96
CA THR A 16 -12.45 11.53 11.51
C THR A 16 -11.14 11.09 10.85
N LEU A 17 -10.00 11.45 11.42
CA LEU A 17 -8.68 11.04 10.94
C LEU A 17 -8.52 9.51 10.92
N LYS A 18 -9.02 8.81 11.95
CA LYS A 18 -9.04 7.34 11.99
C LYS A 18 -9.82 6.73 10.82
N ARG A 19 -11.00 7.28 10.50
CA ARG A 19 -11.83 6.79 9.39
C ARG A 19 -11.15 7.02 8.05
N ALA A 20 -10.68 8.25 7.81
CA ALA A 20 -9.97 8.60 6.58
C ALA A 20 -8.74 7.70 6.37
N ARG A 21 -7.92 7.52 7.42
CA ARG A 21 -6.75 6.64 7.36
C ARG A 21 -7.14 5.20 7.01
N SER A 22 -8.18 4.66 7.64
CA SER A 22 -8.65 3.29 7.40
C SER A 22 -9.10 3.10 5.95
N PHE A 23 -9.77 4.09 5.38
CA PHE A 23 -10.20 4.07 3.99
C PHE A 23 -9.00 4.03 3.04
N PHE A 24 -8.04 4.95 3.17
CA PHE A 24 -6.85 4.93 2.31
C PHE A 24 -5.96 3.70 2.53
N SER A 25 -5.89 3.18 3.75
CA SER A 25 -5.19 1.92 4.05
C SER A 25 -5.83 0.73 3.31
N LEU A 26 -7.16 0.70 3.24
CA LEU A 26 -7.89 -0.33 2.49
C LEU A 26 -7.63 -0.22 0.98
N LEU A 27 -7.53 1.00 0.44
CA LEU A 27 -7.17 1.22 -0.96
C LEU A 27 -5.74 0.72 -1.27
N VAL A 28 -4.77 0.96 -0.39
CA VAL A 28 -3.42 0.39 -0.53
C VAL A 28 -3.46 -1.14 -0.48
N ALA A 29 -4.19 -1.73 0.47
CA ALA A 29 -4.33 -3.18 0.57
C ALA A 29 -4.96 -3.77 -0.71
N LEU A 30 -6.04 -3.17 -1.20
CA LEU A 30 -6.71 -3.60 -2.42
C LEU A 30 -5.76 -3.54 -3.63
N ALA A 31 -5.00 -2.45 -3.76
CA ALA A 31 -4.02 -2.33 -4.83
C ALA A 31 -2.93 -3.41 -4.77
N LEU A 32 -2.40 -3.71 -3.58
CA LEU A 32 -1.43 -4.79 -3.39
C LEU A 32 -2.02 -6.16 -3.70
N LEU A 33 -3.29 -6.39 -3.37
CA LEU A 33 -3.99 -7.63 -3.72
C LEU A 33 -4.23 -7.76 -5.22
N VAL A 34 -4.54 -6.67 -5.93
CA VAL A 34 -4.63 -6.66 -7.40
C VAL A 34 -3.28 -7.02 -8.03
N GLN A 35 -2.17 -6.51 -7.49
CA GLN A 35 -0.82 -6.88 -7.95
C GLN A 35 -0.54 -8.37 -7.68
N LEU A 36 -0.77 -8.87 -6.46
CA LEU A 36 -0.58 -10.29 -6.17
C LEU A 36 -1.47 -11.20 -7.04
N GLY A 37 -2.73 -10.82 -7.24
CA GLY A 37 -3.66 -11.55 -8.10
C GLY A 37 -3.23 -11.54 -9.56
N GLY A 38 -2.80 -10.38 -10.07
CA GLY A 38 -2.25 -10.26 -11.42
C GLY A 38 -1.00 -11.10 -11.63
N PHE A 39 -0.14 -11.20 -10.61
CA PHE A 39 1.06 -12.03 -10.63
C PHE A 39 0.69 -13.52 -10.72
N VAL A 40 -0.13 -14.00 -9.78
CA VAL A 40 -0.60 -15.39 -9.75
C VAL A 40 -1.27 -15.75 -11.08
N MET A 41 -2.14 -14.86 -11.57
CA MET A 41 -2.83 -15.09 -12.82
C MET A 41 -1.87 -15.20 -14.01
N LEU A 42 -0.97 -14.24 -14.21
CA LEU A 42 -0.04 -14.28 -15.32
C LEU A 42 0.91 -15.47 -15.23
N TYR A 43 1.35 -15.84 -14.03
CA TYR A 43 2.26 -16.96 -13.83
C TYR A 43 1.62 -18.31 -14.20
N PHE A 44 0.39 -18.57 -13.73
CA PHE A 44 -0.29 -19.86 -13.98
C PHE A 44 -0.98 -19.92 -15.35
N PHE A 45 -1.49 -18.81 -15.87
CA PHE A 45 -2.24 -18.75 -17.14
C PHE A 45 -1.40 -18.33 -18.34
N ARG A 46 -0.06 -18.26 -18.19
CA ARG A 46 0.86 -17.81 -19.26
C ARG A 46 0.67 -18.52 -20.60
N GLU A 47 0.33 -19.81 -20.60
CA GLU A 47 0.16 -20.60 -21.83
C GLU A 47 -1.16 -20.29 -22.56
N THR A 48 -2.18 -19.88 -21.82
CA THR A 48 -3.47 -19.48 -22.40
C THR A 48 -3.45 -18.04 -22.91
N ILE A 49 -2.49 -17.23 -22.46
CA ILE A 49 -2.37 -15.83 -22.86
C ILE A 49 -1.54 -15.78 -24.13
N ASN A 50 -2.23 -15.80 -25.27
CA ASN A 50 -1.59 -15.67 -26.57
C ASN A 50 -0.85 -14.32 -26.67
N VAL A 51 0.46 -14.38 -26.93
CA VAL A 51 1.39 -13.24 -26.90
C VAL A 51 1.00 -12.19 -27.96
N ASP A 52 0.39 -12.65 -29.05
CA ASP A 52 -0.08 -11.86 -30.18
C ASP A 52 -1.28 -10.95 -29.84
N ALA A 53 -2.01 -11.27 -28.76
CA ALA A 53 -3.18 -10.50 -28.35
C ALA A 53 -2.82 -9.05 -27.95
N LEU A 54 -1.61 -8.80 -27.42
CA LEU A 54 -1.20 -7.44 -27.05
C LEU A 54 -0.85 -6.59 -28.27
N ALA A 55 -0.18 -7.15 -29.28
CA ALA A 55 0.12 -6.42 -30.51
C ALA A 55 -1.19 -5.99 -31.20
N SER A 56 -2.17 -6.90 -31.24
CA SER A 56 -3.52 -6.58 -31.74
C SER A 56 -4.25 -5.55 -30.87
N PHE A 57 -3.98 -5.47 -29.57
CA PHE A 57 -4.58 -4.46 -28.69
C PHE A 57 -4.02 -3.07 -28.95
N GLN A 58 -2.70 -2.92 -29.04
CA GLN A 58 -2.08 -1.61 -29.30
C GLN A 58 -2.54 -1.07 -30.66
N GLN A 59 -2.63 -1.95 -31.66
CA GLN A 59 -3.22 -1.61 -32.95
C GLN A 59 -4.71 -1.25 -32.86
N SER A 60 -5.49 -1.90 -31.98
CA SER A 60 -6.90 -1.58 -31.75
C SER A 60 -7.11 -0.23 -31.04
N LEU A 61 -6.21 0.14 -30.11
CA LEU A 61 -6.21 1.44 -29.46
C LEU A 61 -5.94 2.56 -30.46
N GLU A 62 -4.95 2.39 -31.33
CA GLU A 62 -4.65 3.33 -32.42
C GLU A 62 -5.83 3.45 -33.40
N ALA A 63 -6.56 2.36 -33.63
CA ALA A 63 -7.77 2.34 -34.43
C ALA A 63 -9.02 2.89 -33.71
N GLY A 64 -8.92 3.33 -32.45
CA GLY A 64 -10.04 3.85 -31.66
C GLY A 64 -11.10 2.79 -31.27
N LYS A 65 -10.82 1.49 -31.46
CA LYS A 65 -11.72 0.40 -31.10
C LYS A 65 -11.30 -0.21 -29.76
N VAL A 66 -12.04 0.12 -28.70
CA VAL A 66 -11.85 -0.52 -27.39
C VAL A 66 -12.48 -1.91 -27.42
N VAL A 67 -11.67 -2.93 -27.72
CA VAL A 67 -12.08 -4.32 -27.53
C VAL A 67 -11.87 -4.67 -26.05
N TRP A 68 -12.92 -5.06 -25.33
CA TRP A 68 -12.79 -5.51 -23.94
C TRP A 68 -12.23 -6.94 -23.88
N ASN A 69 -10.92 -7.06 -24.02
CA ASN A 69 -10.20 -8.29 -23.76
C ASN A 69 -9.74 -8.31 -22.29
N TRP A 70 -9.70 -9.49 -21.67
CA TRP A 70 -9.20 -9.68 -20.31
C TRP A 70 -7.80 -9.09 -20.11
N HIS A 71 -6.96 -9.14 -21.14
CA HIS A 71 -5.64 -8.51 -21.13
C HIS A 71 -5.69 -7.00 -20.85
N ASN A 72 -6.66 -6.31 -21.45
CA ASN A 72 -6.82 -4.86 -21.31
C ASN A 72 -7.31 -4.52 -19.91
N VAL A 73 -8.24 -5.33 -19.38
CA VAL A 73 -8.72 -5.21 -18.00
C VAL A 73 -7.55 -5.39 -17.02
N MET A 74 -6.69 -6.39 -17.22
CA MET A 74 -5.50 -6.60 -16.37
C MET A 74 -4.47 -5.50 -16.50
N PHE A 75 -4.17 -5.05 -17.72
CA PHE A 75 -3.27 -3.91 -17.94
C PHE A 75 -3.77 -2.66 -17.21
N TRP A 76 -5.06 -2.34 -17.34
CA TRP A 76 -5.65 -1.19 -16.67
C TRP A 76 -5.66 -1.37 -15.15
N ALA A 77 -6.08 -2.54 -14.65
CA ALA A 77 -6.16 -2.83 -13.22
C ALA A 77 -4.78 -2.76 -12.54
N VAL A 78 -3.76 -3.38 -13.14
CA VAL A 78 -2.39 -3.36 -12.61
C VAL A 78 -1.84 -1.94 -12.62
N ASN A 79 -1.96 -1.20 -13.72
CA ASN A 79 -1.44 0.18 -13.77
C ASN A 79 -2.21 1.14 -12.85
N MET A 80 -3.54 1.06 -12.78
CA MET A 80 -4.32 1.89 -11.86
C MET A 80 -4.04 1.58 -10.40
N SER A 81 -3.84 0.30 -10.06
CA SER A 81 -3.49 -0.07 -8.70
C SER A 81 -2.17 0.59 -8.26
N LYS A 82 -1.24 0.87 -9.17
CA LYS A 82 -0.01 1.61 -8.85
C LYS A 82 -0.30 3.03 -8.39
N LEU A 83 -1.01 3.76 -9.24
CA LEU A 83 -1.37 5.16 -8.99
C LEU A 83 -2.20 5.25 -7.71
N LEU A 84 -3.16 4.35 -7.56
CA LEU A 84 -4.02 4.27 -6.38
C LEU A 84 -3.23 4.00 -5.10
N ALA A 85 -2.29 3.05 -5.12
CA ALA A 85 -1.49 2.73 -3.94
C ALA A 85 -0.53 3.87 -3.57
N LEU A 86 0.10 4.51 -4.56
CA LEU A 86 1.00 5.64 -4.34
C LEU A 86 0.23 6.84 -3.76
N PHE A 87 -0.87 7.23 -4.40
CA PHE A 87 -1.72 8.32 -3.94
C PHE A 87 -2.27 8.06 -2.53
N SER A 88 -2.81 6.86 -2.30
CA SER A 88 -3.34 6.47 -0.99
C SER A 88 -2.26 6.39 0.08
N GLY A 89 -1.06 5.91 -0.27
CA GLY A 89 0.11 5.89 0.61
C GLY A 89 0.52 7.29 1.06
N CYS A 90 0.60 8.24 0.11
CA CYS A 90 0.84 9.66 0.42
C CYS A 90 -0.23 10.23 1.37
N MET A 91 -1.50 9.92 1.11
CA MET A 91 -2.61 10.36 1.97
C MET A 91 -2.54 9.76 3.37
N VAL A 92 -2.18 8.48 3.52
CA VAL A 92 -1.97 7.85 4.84
C VAL A 92 -0.86 8.57 5.62
N VAL A 93 0.26 8.86 4.97
CA VAL A 93 1.39 9.59 5.60
C VAL A 93 0.94 11.00 6.02
N ALA A 94 0.26 11.74 5.15
CA ALA A 94 -0.24 13.09 5.45
C ALA A 94 -1.22 13.09 6.63
N ILE A 95 -2.19 12.17 6.65
CA ILE A 95 -3.16 12.03 7.75
C ILE A 95 -2.45 11.72 9.07
N LEU A 96 -1.44 10.86 9.06
CA LEU A 96 -0.67 10.54 10.26
C LEU A 96 0.20 11.71 10.72
N ALA A 97 0.76 12.50 9.81
CA ALA A 97 1.47 13.73 10.15
C ALA A 97 0.53 14.74 10.82
N ILE A 98 -0.67 14.96 10.26
CA ILE A 98 -1.70 15.81 10.87
C ILE A 98 -2.12 15.26 12.24
N THR A 99 -2.31 13.94 12.36
CA THR A 99 -2.65 13.31 13.64
C THR A 99 -1.56 13.56 14.68
N ASN A 100 -0.28 13.45 14.33
CA ASN A 100 0.82 13.75 15.24
C ASN A 100 0.78 15.21 15.71
N LEU A 101 0.56 16.16 14.80
CA LEU A 101 0.44 17.57 15.16
C LEU A 101 -0.70 17.81 16.15
N VAL A 102 -1.88 17.25 15.88
CA VAL A 102 -3.05 17.34 16.76
C VAL A 102 -2.75 16.74 18.13
N VAL A 103 -2.08 15.59 18.20
CA VAL A 103 -1.73 14.93 19.47
C VAL A 103 -0.68 15.71 20.27
N ILE A 104 0.32 16.29 19.59
CA ILE A 104 1.36 17.11 20.21
C ILE A 104 0.75 18.39 20.79
N VAL A 105 -0.08 19.10 20.01
CA VAL A 105 -0.77 20.32 20.45
C VAL A 105 -1.75 20.02 21.58
N GLY A 106 -2.44 18.88 21.54
CA GLY A 106 -3.36 18.44 22.57
C GLY A 106 -2.69 17.95 23.87
N GLY A 107 -1.35 17.93 23.96
CA GLY A 107 -0.64 17.43 25.14
C GLY A 107 -0.91 15.96 25.45
N GLY A 108 -1.33 15.17 24.45
CA GLY A 108 -1.89 13.85 24.65
C GLY A 108 -0.83 12.81 25.05
N LYS A 109 -1.07 12.09 26.15
CA LYS A 109 -0.34 10.86 26.47
C LYS A 109 -0.61 9.85 25.35
N GLY A 110 0.44 9.40 24.66
CA GLY A 110 0.33 8.48 23.52
C GLY A 110 1.01 8.92 22.22
N ALA A 111 1.58 10.14 22.17
CA ALA A 111 2.30 10.67 21.01
C ALA A 111 3.34 9.69 20.44
N ARG A 112 4.07 8.97 21.30
CA ARG A 112 5.09 7.97 20.89
C ARG A 112 4.52 6.92 19.93
N LEU A 113 3.32 6.41 20.17
CA LEU A 113 2.73 5.38 19.32
C LEU A 113 2.29 5.94 17.97
N PHE A 114 1.77 7.17 17.92
CA PHE A 114 1.43 7.81 16.66
C PHE A 114 2.67 8.11 15.81
N ILE A 115 3.76 8.59 16.43
CA ILE A 115 5.06 8.75 15.76
C ILE A 115 5.53 7.41 15.18
N THR A 116 5.46 6.33 15.95
CA THR A 116 5.86 5.01 15.42
C THR A 116 4.97 4.57 14.25
N ALA A 117 3.66 4.82 14.30
CA ALA A 117 2.75 4.53 13.20
C ALA A 117 3.08 5.35 11.95
N SER A 118 3.48 6.61 12.11
CA SER A 118 3.95 7.48 11.03
C SER A 118 5.22 6.93 10.38
N LEU A 119 6.19 6.47 11.17
CA LEU A 119 7.40 5.83 10.64
C LEU A 119 7.07 4.57 9.81
N TRP A 120 6.16 3.73 10.32
CA TRP A 120 5.69 2.56 9.55
C TRP A 120 4.95 2.95 8.26
N SER A 121 4.20 4.06 8.26
CA SER A 121 3.55 4.55 7.04
C SER A 121 4.53 5.16 6.03
N LEU A 122 5.62 5.78 6.50
CA LEU A 122 6.69 6.25 5.63
C LEU A 122 7.42 5.08 5.00
N LEU A 123 7.71 4.04 5.79
CA LEU A 123 8.27 2.79 5.27
C LEU A 123 7.33 2.12 4.26
N LEU A 124 6.02 2.13 4.51
CA LEU A 124 5.04 1.64 3.55
C LEU A 124 5.09 2.43 2.23
N LEU A 125 5.09 3.78 2.32
CA LEU A 125 5.20 4.63 1.15
C LEU A 125 6.49 4.35 0.38
N LEU A 126 7.61 4.17 1.09
CA LEU A 126 8.88 3.76 0.50
C LEU A 126 8.73 2.43 -0.25
N LEU A 127 8.16 1.39 0.36
CA LEU A 127 8.02 0.07 -0.28
C LEU A 127 7.08 0.08 -1.49
N VAL A 128 5.99 0.83 -1.42
CA VAL A 128 4.99 0.92 -2.50
C VAL A 128 5.47 1.83 -3.62
N SER A 129 6.43 2.72 -3.38
CA SER A 129 6.95 3.63 -4.40
C SER A 129 7.58 2.86 -5.56
N PRO A 130 7.28 3.21 -6.82
CA PRO A 130 7.77 2.51 -8.00
C PRO A 130 9.23 2.89 -8.30
N TRP A 131 10.17 2.49 -7.44
CA TRP A 131 11.59 2.84 -7.54
C TRP A 131 12.21 2.49 -8.88
N GLN A 132 11.76 1.41 -9.52
CA GLN A 132 12.24 1.01 -10.83
C GLN A 132 11.94 2.02 -11.95
N ASP A 133 10.85 2.79 -11.81
CA ASP A 133 10.44 3.79 -12.79
C ASP A 133 11.18 5.13 -12.54
N ILE A 134 11.54 5.40 -11.28
CA ILE A 134 12.26 6.62 -10.84
C ILE A 134 13.78 6.47 -11.02
N LEU A 135 14.35 5.35 -10.58
CA LEU A 135 15.78 5.05 -10.55
C LEU A 135 16.11 3.98 -11.59
N ARG A 136 16.39 4.42 -12.82
CA ARG A 136 16.84 3.53 -13.90
C ARG A 136 18.13 2.82 -13.47
N GLY A 137 18.09 1.50 -13.34
CA GLY A 137 19.25 0.67 -12.94
C GLY A 137 19.45 0.51 -11.43
N GLY A 138 18.54 1.01 -10.60
CA GLY A 138 18.63 0.85 -9.14
C GLY A 138 18.51 -0.61 -8.68
N LEU A 139 19.22 -0.94 -7.58
CA LEU A 139 19.06 -2.22 -6.88
C LEU A 139 17.70 -2.34 -6.18
N LEU A 140 17.11 -1.20 -5.82
CA LEU A 140 15.82 -1.12 -5.15
C LEU A 140 14.68 -1.22 -6.17
N ARG A 141 13.79 -2.19 -5.96
CA ARG A 141 12.55 -2.36 -6.73
C ARG A 141 11.38 -2.20 -5.77
N GLY A 142 10.35 -1.48 -6.19
CA GLY A 142 9.14 -1.30 -5.40
C GLY A 142 8.29 -2.58 -5.36
N ALA A 143 7.31 -2.60 -4.47
CA ALA A 143 6.32 -3.67 -4.39
C ALA A 143 5.37 -3.71 -5.60
N LEU A 144 5.24 -2.60 -6.32
CA LEU A 144 4.37 -2.48 -7.48
C LEU A 144 5.17 -2.70 -8.76
N TYR A 145 4.60 -3.39 -9.75
CA TYR A 145 5.30 -3.72 -10.99
C TYR A 145 4.47 -3.37 -12.24
N ASN A 146 5.14 -3.07 -13.36
CA ASN A 146 4.47 -2.89 -14.66
C ASN A 146 4.15 -4.26 -15.25
N LEU A 147 3.00 -4.38 -15.93
CA LEU A 147 2.61 -5.63 -16.59
C LEU A 147 3.67 -6.09 -17.59
N ASP A 148 4.24 -5.16 -18.36
CA ASP A 148 5.27 -5.44 -19.35
C ASP A 148 6.54 -6.01 -18.73
N THR A 149 6.95 -5.47 -17.57
CA THR A 149 8.10 -5.99 -16.83
C THR A 149 7.82 -7.39 -16.30
N LEU A 150 6.62 -7.66 -15.77
CA LEU A 150 6.30 -9.01 -15.32
C LEU A 150 6.32 -9.99 -16.51
N ARG A 151 5.80 -9.57 -17.67
CA ARG A 151 5.77 -10.38 -18.88
C ARG A 151 7.16 -10.75 -19.38
N THR A 152 8.09 -9.78 -19.47
CA THR A 152 9.45 -10.06 -19.93
C THR A 152 10.14 -11.07 -19.02
N TRP A 153 9.98 -10.92 -17.70
CA TRP A 153 10.54 -11.86 -16.74
C TRP A 153 9.88 -13.25 -16.80
N ILE A 154 8.56 -13.34 -17.01
CA ILE A 154 7.87 -14.63 -17.17
C ILE A 154 8.34 -15.35 -18.43
N ALA A 155 8.58 -14.62 -19.54
CA ALA A 155 9.06 -15.19 -20.79
C ALA A 155 10.47 -15.79 -20.67
N GLU A 156 11.32 -15.19 -19.84
CA GLU A 156 12.68 -15.68 -19.55
C GLU A 156 12.68 -16.90 -18.61
N MET A 157 11.59 -17.16 -17.88
CA MET A 157 11.56 -18.24 -16.89
C MET A 157 11.07 -19.58 -17.45
N PRO A 158 11.76 -20.69 -17.11
CA PRO A 158 11.32 -22.03 -17.47
C PRO A 158 9.92 -22.30 -16.92
N GLY A 159 9.15 -23.07 -17.69
CA GLY A 159 7.73 -23.24 -17.40
C GLY A 159 7.40 -24.13 -16.23
N PRO A 160 6.24 -23.92 -15.58
CA PRO A 160 5.77 -24.84 -14.55
C PRO A 160 5.60 -26.27 -15.09
N LYS A 161 5.36 -26.44 -16.39
CA LYS A 161 5.23 -27.75 -17.06
C LYS A 161 6.54 -28.47 -17.35
N SER A 162 7.71 -27.82 -17.25
CA SER A 162 8.98 -28.52 -17.49
C SER A 162 9.33 -29.49 -16.36
N GLY A 163 8.58 -29.51 -15.25
CA GLY A 163 8.78 -30.43 -14.11
C GLY A 163 10.06 -30.17 -13.30
N GLU A 164 11.05 -29.53 -13.91
CA GLU A 164 12.29 -29.09 -13.30
C GLU A 164 12.15 -27.67 -12.77
N LEU A 165 11.62 -27.51 -11.56
CA LEU A 165 11.76 -26.26 -10.82
C LEU A 165 13.22 -26.17 -10.33
N LYS A 166 14.16 -25.83 -11.23
CA LYS A 166 15.52 -25.52 -10.80
C LYS A 166 15.47 -24.22 -10.00
N LEU A 167 15.79 -24.32 -8.72
CA LEU A 167 15.82 -23.20 -7.77
C LEU A 167 17.05 -22.34 -8.05
N ASP A 168 17.09 -21.76 -9.24
CA ASP A 168 18.15 -20.86 -9.65
C ASP A 168 17.96 -19.51 -8.97
N PHE A 169 19.07 -18.79 -8.77
CA PHE A 169 19.05 -17.45 -8.16
C PHE A 169 18.08 -16.49 -8.88
N HIS A 170 17.90 -16.65 -10.19
CA HIS A 170 16.95 -15.89 -11.00
C HIS A 170 15.49 -16.15 -10.59
N ALA A 171 15.11 -17.40 -10.34
CA ALA A 171 13.77 -17.75 -9.90
C ALA A 171 13.49 -17.20 -8.50
N VAL A 172 14.47 -17.33 -7.57
CA VAL A 172 14.34 -16.75 -6.22
C VAL A 172 14.16 -15.24 -6.28
N ARG A 173 14.97 -14.54 -7.08
CA ARG A 173 14.86 -13.08 -7.27
C ARG A 173 13.51 -12.69 -7.87
N PHE A 174 13.00 -13.45 -8.83
CA PHE A 174 11.69 -13.23 -9.43
C PHE A 174 10.57 -13.31 -8.39
N PHE A 175 10.47 -14.42 -7.65
CA PHE A 175 9.43 -14.58 -6.63
C PHE A 175 9.58 -13.58 -5.48
N ALA A 176 10.81 -13.30 -5.05
CA ALA A 176 11.06 -12.28 -4.03
C ALA A 176 10.55 -10.90 -4.48
N GLN A 177 10.72 -10.56 -5.75
CA GLN A 177 10.28 -9.28 -6.27
C GLN A 177 8.77 -9.18 -6.42
N PHE A 178 8.16 -10.11 -7.14
CA PHE A 178 6.76 -9.99 -7.56
C PHE A 178 5.75 -10.49 -6.51
N MET A 179 6.21 -11.30 -5.55
CA MET A 179 5.38 -11.84 -4.48
C MET A 179 5.89 -11.39 -3.10
N GLY A 180 7.21 -11.46 -2.87
CA GLY A 180 7.81 -11.08 -1.59
C GLY A 180 7.57 -9.62 -1.20
N TYR A 181 7.92 -8.65 -2.06
CA TYR A 181 7.74 -7.23 -1.74
C TYR A 181 6.28 -6.81 -1.48
N PRO A 182 5.27 -7.22 -2.27
CA PRO A 182 3.87 -6.98 -1.93
C PRO A 182 3.45 -7.56 -0.57
N ILE A 183 3.87 -8.79 -0.26
CA ILE A 183 3.58 -9.42 1.04
C ILE A 183 4.21 -8.63 2.19
N ILE A 184 5.48 -8.26 2.06
CA ILE A 184 6.16 -7.42 3.06
C ILE A 184 5.44 -6.09 3.23
N SER A 185 4.97 -5.49 2.13
CA SER A 185 4.22 -4.23 2.17
C SER A 185 2.88 -4.38 2.89
N LEU A 186 2.17 -5.49 2.69
CA LEU A 186 0.96 -5.83 3.45
C LEU A 186 1.25 -5.98 4.95
N LEU A 187 2.35 -6.65 5.32
CA LEU A 187 2.76 -6.78 6.72
C LEU A 187 3.08 -5.42 7.36
N VAL A 188 3.81 -4.56 6.64
CA VAL A 188 4.12 -3.19 7.07
C VAL A 188 2.84 -2.35 7.22
N LEU A 189 1.89 -2.49 6.29
CA LEU A 189 0.58 -1.86 6.39
C LEU A 189 -0.16 -2.32 7.65
N ILE A 190 -0.23 -3.64 7.92
CA ILE A 190 -0.86 -4.19 9.13
C ILE A 190 -0.18 -3.66 10.39
N MET A 191 1.15 -3.62 10.42
CA MET A 191 1.90 -3.03 11.54
C MET A 191 1.53 -1.57 11.78
N SER A 192 1.46 -0.75 10.72
CA SER A 192 0.99 0.64 10.82
C SER A 192 -0.45 0.73 11.36
N LEU A 193 -1.33 -0.17 10.95
CA LEU A 193 -2.70 -0.24 11.44
C LEU A 193 -2.78 -0.54 12.94
N VAL A 194 -2.03 -1.56 13.40
CA VAL A 194 -1.98 -1.99 14.79
C VAL A 194 -1.40 -0.90 15.70
N ARG A 195 -0.27 -0.29 15.32
CA ARG A 195 0.41 0.75 16.12
C ARG A 195 -0.48 1.97 16.32
N PHE A 196 -1.14 2.43 15.27
CA PHE A 196 -2.11 3.51 15.39
C PHE A 196 -3.31 3.13 16.25
N GLY A 197 -3.83 1.91 16.11
CA GLY A 197 -4.94 1.41 16.93
C GLY A 197 -4.59 1.34 18.42
N GLN A 198 -3.34 1.01 18.75
CA GLN A 198 -2.81 1.11 20.11
C GLN A 198 -2.75 2.56 20.60
N GLY A 199 -2.21 3.48 19.80
CA GLY A 199 -2.17 4.92 20.14
C GLY A 199 -3.55 5.51 20.40
N TYR A 200 -4.53 5.19 19.55
CA TYR A 200 -5.91 5.62 19.70
C TYR A 200 -6.56 5.11 21.00
N ARG A 201 -6.34 3.84 21.35
CA ARG A 201 -6.86 3.26 22.59
C ARG A 201 -6.28 3.93 23.84
N GLN A 202 -5.01 4.31 23.83
CA GLN A 202 -4.38 5.02 24.95
C GLN A 202 -5.00 6.40 25.18
N ILE A 203 -5.24 7.17 24.11
CA ILE A 203 -5.91 8.48 24.21
C ILE A 203 -7.32 8.33 24.78
N VAL A 204 -8.09 7.37 24.27
CA VAL A 204 -9.47 7.15 24.75
C VAL A 204 -9.49 6.71 26.21
N ALA A 205 -8.54 5.87 26.64
CA ALA A 205 -8.42 5.45 28.03
C ALA A 205 -8.04 6.64 28.95
N ALA A 206 -7.08 7.47 28.55
CA ALA A 206 -6.68 8.66 29.30
C ALA A 206 -7.85 9.63 29.47
N ASN A 207 -8.58 9.94 28.40
CA ASN A 207 -9.74 10.83 28.43
C ASN A 207 -10.90 10.31 29.31
N ARG A 208 -11.01 8.99 29.51
CA ARG A 208 -12.02 8.40 30.42
C ARG A 208 -11.63 8.59 31.88
N LEU A 209 -10.34 8.42 32.21
CA LEU A 209 -9.83 8.61 33.56
C LEU A 209 -9.97 10.06 34.00
N ASP A 210 -9.63 11.01 33.13
CA ASP A 210 -9.74 12.44 33.45
C ASP A 210 -11.20 12.86 33.72
N LYS A 211 -12.18 12.24 33.05
CA LYS A 211 -13.60 12.47 33.32
C LYS A 211 -14.09 11.87 34.64
N GLN A 212 -13.42 10.85 35.16
CA GLN A 212 -13.78 10.19 36.42
C GLN A 212 -13.21 10.90 37.65
N LEU A 213 -12.22 11.79 37.47
CA LEU A 213 -11.58 12.53 38.55
C LEU A 213 -11.81 14.07 38.44
N PRO A 214 -13.06 14.55 38.36
CA PRO A 214 -13.34 15.98 38.33
C PRO A 214 -13.04 16.60 39.71
N GLY A 215 -11.81 17.06 39.94
CA GLY A 215 -11.45 17.77 41.16
C GLY A 215 -9.99 17.73 41.63
N GLN A 216 -9.11 16.94 41.00
CA GLN A 216 -7.69 16.86 41.40
C GLN A 216 -6.72 17.68 40.53
N GLY A 217 -7.22 18.52 39.63
CA GLY A 217 -6.40 19.25 38.66
C GLY A 217 -6.78 20.72 38.54
N SER A 218 -6.47 21.50 39.58
CA SER A 218 -6.29 22.95 39.52
C SER A 218 -4.94 23.30 40.13
#